data_AF-A0A9P9I9M3-F1
#
_entry.id   AF-A0A9P9I9M3-F1
#
_cell.length_a   1.000
_cell.length_b   1.000
_cell.length_c   1.000
_cell.angle_alpha   90.00
_cell.angle_beta   90.00
_cell.angle_gamma   90.00
#
_symmetry.space_group_name_H-M   'P 1'
#
loop_
_entity.id
_entity.type
_entity.pdbx_description
1 polymer ?
#
loop_
_entity_poly.entity_id
_entity_poly.type
_entity_poly.pdbx_seq_one_letter_code
_entity_poly.pdbx_strand_id
1 'polypeptide(L)'
;MLLLDVHTYQLVEPGPIESWPEYATVSHCRECQDVSIDDLHDLDMLDLQSASQTAGLPWIIQACSEARAFGVDLLWVDTLCMDRSPRTEHSAAINSMFQIFQGAQICLVHLDDIDTPKSSLEDLGQQIQQSSWAKRVWMLQELIASEDAQFYDAHWNPIGTKISLLPILSQQLGIDQAVLEDSKCLFDFSVARRMSWASRLLAILEEDSAYSLLGIFGVQLTIMYGEGGKSAFVRLQEEILKGTDDLTLFAWKSADEQEYRGIFAHSPSEFNHFGVHSHRIPLKTRGRIQKSPAGILICEAFVLRSAQPDIALCVLGQPDSENESLIFGIPLLKWNNRYVRTSPSLLLNLDKLPKRRPERICITRDMPCDLAAEPDFEGVSENQIMQLFGRSELLQSRDAQWVEICQNIFLAHEKPQVPYVASDIEVYTHSLREYWAQNGQRDIGKFLKSQETQGNKIHVNKQKETALNQTVLTRMIDKLVELLLPTEGGLQDGKCFQQAMEEVQGEAFNTQAHPSPDGGAT
;
A
#
# COMPACT_ATOMS: atom_id res chain seq x y z
N MET A 1 21.69 -16.22 0.31
CA MET A 1 20.62 -17.19 0.66
C MET A 1 21.22 -18.57 0.67
N LEU A 2 20.88 -19.37 1.68
CA LEU A 2 21.51 -20.65 1.97
C LEU A 2 20.50 -21.81 1.81
N LEU A 3 21.01 -23.04 1.79
CA LEU A 3 20.23 -24.28 1.94
C LEU A 3 20.89 -25.15 3.01
N LEU A 4 20.11 -25.95 3.73
CA LEU A 4 20.59 -26.92 4.70
C LEU A 4 20.80 -28.27 4.01
N ASP A 5 21.99 -28.83 4.09
CA ASP A 5 22.24 -30.23 3.70
C ASP A 5 21.64 -31.17 4.75
N VAL A 6 20.73 -32.05 4.33
CA VAL A 6 19.91 -32.89 5.23
C VAL A 6 20.68 -34.05 5.86
N HIS A 7 21.90 -34.34 5.40
CA HIS A 7 22.75 -35.41 5.92
C HIS A 7 23.77 -34.90 6.91
N THR A 8 24.33 -33.72 6.62
CA THR A 8 25.41 -33.10 7.41
C THR A 8 24.91 -31.98 8.33
N TYR A 9 23.69 -31.47 8.11
CA TYR A 9 23.13 -30.31 8.79
C TYR A 9 23.96 -29.03 8.62
N GLN A 10 24.79 -28.97 7.57
CA GLN A 10 25.59 -27.80 7.23
C GLN A 10 24.82 -26.89 6.26
N LEU A 11 24.96 -25.58 6.43
CA LEU A 11 24.45 -24.59 5.49
C LEU A 11 25.39 -24.49 4.29
N VAL A 12 24.82 -24.56 3.09
CA VAL A 12 25.53 -24.45 1.81
C VAL A 12 25.04 -23.24 1.02
N GLU A 13 25.93 -22.64 0.24
CA GLU A 13 25.60 -21.59 -0.73
C GLU A 13 25.37 -22.22 -2.12
N PRO A 14 24.11 -22.42 -2.55
CA PRO A 14 23.80 -23.05 -3.84
C PRO A 14 24.00 -22.15 -5.06
N GLY A 15 24.38 -20.87 -4.88
CA GLY A 15 24.46 -19.87 -5.95
C GLY A 15 23.10 -19.21 -6.24
N PRO A 16 22.87 -18.70 -7.46
CA PRO A 16 21.61 -18.02 -7.82
C PRO A 16 20.42 -18.98 -7.83
N ILE A 17 19.23 -18.50 -7.43
CA ILE A 17 18.01 -19.31 -7.25
C ILE A 17 17.68 -20.14 -8.49
N GLU A 18 17.88 -19.57 -9.68
CA GLU A 18 17.58 -20.22 -10.96
C GLU A 18 18.45 -21.46 -11.24
N SER A 19 19.55 -21.64 -10.50
CA SER A 19 20.44 -22.80 -10.61
C SER A 19 20.46 -23.68 -9.37
N TRP A 20 19.51 -23.51 -8.44
CA TRP A 20 19.46 -24.37 -7.25
C TRP A 20 19.22 -25.83 -7.65
N PRO A 21 19.84 -26.79 -6.96
CA PRO A 21 19.53 -28.22 -7.14
C PRO A 21 18.10 -28.52 -6.69
N GLU A 22 17.66 -29.78 -6.77
CA GLU A 22 16.43 -30.20 -6.09
C GLU A 22 16.53 -29.95 -4.58
N TYR A 23 15.50 -29.31 -4.00
CA TYR A 23 15.41 -28.96 -2.59
C TYR A 23 13.97 -29.02 -2.10
N ALA A 24 13.81 -29.22 -0.79
CA ALA A 24 12.53 -29.16 -0.10
C ALA A 24 12.42 -27.84 0.66
N THR A 25 11.20 -27.42 0.98
CA THR A 25 10.93 -26.29 1.87
C THR A 25 10.17 -26.74 3.11
N VAL A 26 10.25 -25.98 4.19
CA VAL A 26 9.41 -26.19 5.38
C VAL A 26 8.47 -25.02 5.56
N SER A 27 7.20 -25.32 5.79
CA SER A 27 6.17 -24.38 6.24
C SER A 27 5.73 -24.78 7.65
N HIS A 28 6.06 -23.97 8.66
CA HIS A 28 5.81 -24.27 10.07
C HIS A 28 5.46 -23.00 10.86
N CYS A 29 4.90 -23.16 12.07
CA CYS A 29 4.42 -22.04 12.91
C CYS A 29 5.22 -21.85 14.23
N ARG A 30 6.34 -22.56 14.43
CA ARG A 30 7.10 -22.49 15.69
C ARG A 30 7.93 -21.22 15.78
N GLU A 31 7.40 -20.22 16.47
CA GLU A 31 8.06 -18.92 16.73
C GLU A 31 8.78 -18.84 18.09
N CYS A 32 8.86 -19.94 18.85
CA CYS A 32 9.39 -19.92 20.23
C CYS A 32 10.62 -20.81 20.47
N GLN A 33 11.25 -21.35 19.41
CA GLN A 33 12.49 -22.10 19.53
C GLN A 33 13.40 -21.75 18.36
N ASP A 34 13.81 -20.48 18.30
CA ASP A 34 14.87 -20.01 17.41
C ASP A 34 16.10 -20.88 17.65
N VAL A 35 16.35 -21.82 16.74
CA VAL A 35 17.63 -22.51 16.63
C VAL A 35 18.59 -21.48 16.07
N SER A 36 19.60 -21.12 16.85
CA SER A 36 20.67 -20.28 16.33
C SER A 36 21.51 -21.09 15.34
N ILE A 37 22.10 -20.42 14.35
CA ILE A 37 23.06 -21.06 13.44
C ILE A 37 24.21 -21.71 14.24
N ASP A 38 24.55 -21.15 15.41
CA ASP A 38 25.55 -21.70 16.33
C ASP A 38 25.11 -23.09 16.89
N ASP A 39 23.82 -23.29 17.17
CA ASP A 39 23.29 -24.57 17.64
C ASP A 39 23.39 -25.69 16.57
N LEU A 40 23.43 -25.33 15.28
CA LEU A 40 23.64 -26.27 14.17
C LEU A 40 25.12 -26.64 13.99
N HIS A 41 26.04 -25.70 14.20
CA HIS A 41 27.47 -25.99 14.09
C HIS A 41 27.96 -26.99 15.15
N ASP A 42 27.29 -27.03 16.30
CA ASP A 42 27.57 -28.02 17.36
C ASP A 42 27.00 -29.42 17.05
N LEU A 43 26.14 -29.60 16.04
CA LEU A 43 25.60 -30.91 15.64
C LEU A 43 26.65 -31.87 15.08
N ASP A 44 27.66 -31.36 14.37
CA ASP A 44 28.81 -32.18 13.91
C ASP A 44 29.60 -32.79 15.10
N MET A 45 29.41 -32.23 16.30
CA MET A 45 30.10 -32.61 17.55
C MET A 45 29.20 -33.33 18.58
N LEU A 46 27.87 -33.27 18.42
CA LEU A 46 26.89 -33.87 19.32
C LEU A 46 26.36 -35.19 18.74
N ASP A 47 26.15 -36.21 19.58
CA ASP A 47 25.41 -37.39 19.13
C ASP A 47 23.92 -37.04 18.88
N LEU A 48 23.26 -37.80 17.99
CA LEU A 48 21.83 -37.60 17.68
C LEU A 48 20.92 -37.63 18.94
N GLN A 49 21.35 -38.30 20.01
CA GLN A 49 20.62 -38.35 21.27
C GLN A 49 20.70 -37.02 22.04
N SER A 50 21.85 -36.36 22.03
CA SER A 50 22.10 -35.07 22.65
C SER A 50 21.44 -33.95 21.85
N ALA A 51 21.51 -34.03 20.52
CA ALA A 51 20.81 -33.13 19.59
C ALA A 51 19.28 -33.15 19.78
N SER A 52 18.71 -34.34 20.06
CA SER A 52 17.27 -34.49 20.32
C SER A 52 16.78 -33.83 21.62
N GLN A 53 17.71 -33.41 22.51
CA GLN A 53 17.41 -32.75 23.79
C GLN A 53 17.59 -31.23 23.73
N THR A 54 18.23 -30.69 22.70
CA THR A 54 18.37 -29.25 22.48
C THR A 54 17.04 -28.68 21.97
N ALA A 55 16.55 -27.61 22.60
CA ALA A 55 15.32 -26.96 22.16
C ALA A 55 15.44 -26.52 20.68
N GLY A 56 14.40 -26.78 19.88
CA GLY A 56 14.35 -26.39 18.47
C GLY A 56 15.00 -27.37 17.47
N LEU A 57 16.00 -28.17 17.84
CA LEU A 57 16.63 -29.12 16.90
C LEU A 57 15.76 -30.33 16.48
N PRO A 58 14.90 -30.92 17.34
CA PRO A 58 14.17 -32.14 16.99
C PRO A 58 13.30 -32.03 15.73
N TRP A 59 12.65 -30.88 15.51
CA TRP A 59 11.78 -30.71 14.35
C TRP A 59 12.59 -30.50 13.06
N ILE A 60 13.77 -29.88 13.12
CA ILE A 60 14.67 -29.75 11.96
C ILE A 60 15.19 -31.12 11.55
N ILE A 61 15.63 -31.93 12.53
CA ILE A 61 16.08 -33.31 12.28
C ILE A 61 14.98 -34.12 11.62
N GLN A 62 13.74 -33.97 12.11
CA GLN A 62 12.60 -34.64 11.51
C GLN A 62 12.30 -34.12 10.10
N ALA A 63 12.34 -32.81 9.86
CA ALA A 63 12.19 -32.23 8.53
C ALA A 63 13.25 -32.75 7.55
N CYS A 64 14.51 -32.85 7.98
CA CYS A 64 15.61 -33.45 7.19
C CYS A 64 15.36 -34.94 6.93
N SER A 65 14.79 -35.66 7.90
CA SER A 65 14.39 -37.06 7.71
C SER A 65 13.30 -37.20 6.64
N GLU A 66 12.27 -36.35 6.69
CA GLU A 66 11.19 -36.36 5.70
C GLU A 66 11.69 -35.94 4.31
N ALA A 67 12.52 -34.90 4.21
CA ALA A 67 13.13 -34.48 2.94
C ALA A 67 13.91 -35.63 2.27
N ARG A 68 14.71 -36.38 3.05
CA ARG A 68 15.41 -37.59 2.57
C ARG A 68 14.44 -38.69 2.12
N ALA A 69 13.31 -38.85 2.80
CA ALA A 69 12.29 -39.82 2.40
C ALA A 69 11.66 -39.47 1.03
N PHE A 70 11.61 -38.18 0.68
CA PHE A 70 11.24 -37.70 -0.65
C PHE A 70 12.40 -37.70 -1.67
N GLY A 71 13.60 -38.14 -1.27
CA GLY A 71 14.78 -38.23 -2.14
C GLY A 71 15.50 -36.89 -2.33
N VAL A 72 15.33 -35.94 -1.43
CA VAL A 72 15.87 -34.59 -1.54
C VAL A 72 16.97 -34.36 -0.51
N ASP A 73 18.12 -33.84 -0.97
CA ASP A 73 19.33 -33.68 -0.16
C ASP A 73 19.48 -32.27 0.45
N LEU A 74 18.67 -31.31 0.01
CA LEU A 74 18.72 -29.91 0.44
C LEU A 74 17.37 -29.45 0.98
N LEU A 75 17.41 -28.66 2.04
CA LEU A 75 16.23 -28.13 2.73
C LEU A 75 16.34 -26.62 2.91
N TRP A 76 15.29 -25.90 2.53
CA TRP A 76 15.14 -24.48 2.83
C TRP A 76 14.21 -24.30 4.03
N VAL A 77 14.70 -23.57 5.03
CA VAL A 77 13.97 -23.20 6.24
C VAL A 77 14.18 -21.72 6.47
N ASP A 78 13.10 -20.94 6.53
CA ASP A 78 13.13 -19.48 6.64
C ASP A 78 14.03 -18.98 7.79
N THR A 79 13.91 -19.59 8.97
CA THR A 79 14.66 -19.23 10.18
C THR A 79 16.17 -19.49 10.08
N LEU A 80 16.61 -20.41 9.23
CA LEU A 80 18.02 -20.85 9.09
C LEU A 80 18.68 -20.33 7.81
N CYS A 81 17.92 -20.31 6.72
CA CYS A 81 18.42 -20.14 5.36
C CYS A 81 18.34 -18.68 4.86
N MET A 82 17.56 -17.84 5.55
CA MET A 82 17.60 -16.39 5.37
C MET A 82 18.76 -15.85 6.22
N ASP A 83 19.88 -15.52 5.56
CA ASP A 83 21.02 -14.89 6.23
C ASP A 83 20.55 -13.63 6.99
N ARG A 84 20.88 -13.56 8.29
CA ARG A 84 20.56 -12.44 9.17
C ARG A 84 21.61 -11.30 9.08
N SER A 85 22.60 -11.41 8.19
CA SER A 85 23.58 -10.35 7.86
C SER A 85 23.15 -9.49 6.65
N PRO A 86 23.85 -8.39 6.31
CA PRO A 86 23.31 -7.03 6.11
C PRO A 86 21.92 -6.88 5.47
N ARG A 87 21.17 -5.83 5.88
CA ARG A 87 19.78 -5.49 5.48
C ARG A 87 19.38 -5.76 4.01
N THR A 88 20.32 -5.69 3.08
CA THR A 88 20.13 -5.97 1.65
C THR A 88 19.78 -7.43 1.36
N GLU A 89 20.36 -8.40 2.08
CA GLU A 89 20.13 -9.83 1.84
C GLU A 89 18.77 -10.27 2.39
N HIS A 90 18.38 -9.74 3.55
CA HIS A 90 17.04 -9.95 4.13
C HIS A 90 15.93 -9.42 3.20
N SER A 91 16.14 -8.24 2.59
CA SER A 91 15.22 -7.70 1.59
C SER A 91 15.14 -8.59 0.35
N ALA A 92 16.26 -9.13 -0.13
CA ALA A 92 16.28 -10.02 -1.29
C ALA A 92 15.55 -11.34 -1.00
N ALA A 93 15.72 -11.91 0.20
CA ALA A 93 15.05 -13.14 0.61
C ALA A 93 13.53 -12.97 0.65
N ILE A 94 13.01 -11.91 1.27
CA ILE A 94 11.57 -11.62 1.30
C ILE A 94 10.99 -11.45 -0.11
N ASN A 95 11.68 -10.72 -0.99
CA ASN A 95 11.25 -10.53 -2.38
C ASN A 95 11.33 -11.82 -3.23
N SER A 96 12.08 -12.83 -2.78
CA SER A 96 12.29 -14.09 -3.51
C SER A 96 11.52 -15.28 -2.91
N MET A 97 10.87 -15.11 -1.74
CA MET A 97 10.27 -16.22 -1.00
C MET A 97 9.25 -17.01 -1.84
N PHE A 98 8.40 -16.34 -2.62
CA PHE A 98 7.47 -17.03 -3.51
C PHE A 98 8.19 -17.91 -4.55
N GLN A 99 9.29 -17.44 -5.13
CA GLN A 99 10.08 -18.22 -6.10
C GLN A 99 10.76 -19.41 -5.43
N ILE A 100 11.19 -19.27 -4.17
CA ILE A 100 11.79 -20.35 -3.38
C ILE A 100 10.76 -21.45 -3.11
N PHE A 101 9.53 -21.11 -2.72
CA PHE A 101 8.49 -22.12 -2.55
C PHE A 101 8.03 -22.73 -3.87
N GLN A 102 7.96 -21.93 -4.94
CA GLN A 102 7.57 -22.40 -6.27
C GLN A 102 8.60 -23.35 -6.90
N GLY A 103 9.90 -23.13 -6.65
CA GLY A 103 10.98 -23.98 -7.18
C GLY A 103 11.27 -25.22 -6.35
N ALA A 104 10.65 -25.39 -5.19
CA ALA A 104 10.88 -26.54 -4.31
C ALA A 104 10.20 -27.80 -4.87
N GLN A 105 10.87 -28.94 -4.74
CA GLN A 105 10.31 -30.24 -5.13
C GLN A 105 9.17 -30.67 -4.21
N ILE A 106 9.24 -30.33 -2.93
CA ILE A 106 8.20 -30.64 -1.95
C ILE A 106 8.22 -29.61 -0.83
N CYS A 107 7.04 -29.13 -0.44
CA CYS A 107 6.87 -28.37 0.79
C CYS A 107 6.40 -29.28 1.92
N LEU A 108 7.17 -29.34 3.01
CA LEU A 108 6.82 -30.05 4.23
C LEU A 108 6.04 -29.10 5.14
N VAL A 109 4.74 -29.33 5.29
CA VAL A 109 3.87 -28.51 6.13
C VAL A 109 3.69 -29.18 7.48
N HIS A 110 4.25 -28.59 8.54
CA HIS A 110 4.15 -29.11 9.90
C HIS A 110 3.12 -28.33 10.72
N LEU A 111 2.02 -28.98 11.09
CA LEU A 111 0.93 -28.42 11.89
C LEU A 111 1.12 -28.82 13.36
N ASP A 112 1.84 -27.97 14.09
CA ASP A 112 2.34 -28.28 15.44
C ASP A 112 1.29 -28.33 16.54
N ASP A 113 0.10 -27.78 16.29
CA ASP A 113 -1.04 -27.72 17.20
C ASP A 113 -2.20 -28.63 16.80
N ILE A 114 -1.97 -29.54 15.84
CA ILE A 114 -2.94 -30.56 15.42
C ILE A 114 -2.45 -31.94 15.83
N ASP A 115 -3.29 -32.69 16.54
CA ASP A 115 -3.06 -34.11 16.85
C ASP A 115 -4.14 -34.93 16.11
N THR A 116 -3.71 -35.76 15.15
CA THR A 116 -4.63 -36.42 14.20
C THR A 116 -5.04 -37.88 14.49
N PRO A 117 -4.95 -38.50 15.69
CA PRO A 117 -4.97 -39.95 15.74
C PRO A 117 -6.25 -40.60 15.20
N LYS A 118 -7.42 -39.93 15.22
CA LYS A 118 -8.74 -40.46 14.77
C LYS A 118 -9.81 -39.37 14.48
N SER A 119 -9.53 -38.32 13.70
CA SER A 119 -10.54 -37.28 13.36
C SER A 119 -11.27 -37.56 12.04
N SER A 120 -12.54 -37.16 11.94
CA SER A 120 -13.26 -37.12 10.65
C SER A 120 -12.69 -36.02 9.74
N LEU A 121 -13.02 -36.02 8.44
CA LEU A 121 -12.60 -34.94 7.53
C LEU A 121 -13.14 -33.56 7.96
N GLU A 122 -14.33 -33.51 8.58
CA GLU A 122 -14.91 -32.28 9.12
C GLU A 122 -14.11 -31.77 10.32
N ASP A 123 -13.74 -32.67 11.24
CA ASP A 123 -12.92 -32.34 12.41
C ASP A 123 -11.54 -31.83 11.98
N LEU A 124 -10.91 -32.48 11.00
CA LEU A 124 -9.62 -32.05 10.45
C LEU A 124 -9.72 -30.64 9.85
N GLY A 125 -10.79 -30.35 9.10
CA GLY A 125 -11.01 -29.02 8.55
C GLY A 125 -11.10 -27.94 9.63
N GLN A 126 -11.81 -28.22 10.74
CA GLN A 126 -11.90 -27.29 11.86
C GLN A 126 -10.55 -27.10 12.56
N GLN A 127 -9.78 -28.18 12.75
CA GLN A 127 -8.44 -28.12 13.33
C GLN A 127 -7.50 -27.27 12.46
N ILE A 128 -7.50 -27.48 11.14
CA ILE A 128 -6.71 -26.66 10.20
C ILE A 128 -7.12 -25.20 10.32
N GLN A 129 -8.41 -24.87 10.27
CA GLN A 129 -8.88 -23.48 10.38
C GLN A 129 -8.45 -22.81 11.70
N GLN A 130 -8.38 -23.57 12.79
CA GLN A 130 -8.02 -23.06 14.11
C GLN A 130 -6.51 -23.06 14.37
N SER A 131 -5.74 -23.77 13.54
CA SER A 131 -4.30 -23.88 13.68
C SER A 131 -3.60 -22.53 13.66
N SER A 132 -2.50 -22.46 14.37
CA SER A 132 -1.55 -21.35 14.37
C SER A 132 -1.04 -21.08 12.95
N TRP A 133 -0.71 -22.15 12.21
CA TRP A 133 -0.26 -22.13 10.82
C TRP A 133 -1.26 -21.44 9.88
N ALA A 134 -2.54 -21.81 9.95
CA ALA A 134 -3.56 -21.26 9.06
C ALA A 134 -3.89 -19.78 9.33
N LYS A 135 -3.47 -19.25 10.48
CA LYS A 135 -3.66 -17.85 10.86
C LYS A 135 -2.50 -16.96 10.43
N ARG A 136 -1.32 -17.51 10.07
CA ARG A 136 -0.16 -16.69 9.70
C ARG A 136 -0.29 -16.12 8.31
N VAL A 137 0.17 -14.88 8.15
CA VAL A 137 0.12 -14.21 6.84
C VAL A 137 1.09 -14.83 5.81
N TRP A 138 2.25 -15.32 6.27
CA TRP A 138 3.26 -15.96 5.41
C TRP A 138 2.78 -17.29 4.81
N MET A 139 1.95 -18.04 5.52
CA MET A 139 1.35 -19.30 5.05
C MET A 139 0.75 -19.17 3.64
N LEU A 140 0.14 -18.03 3.33
CA LEU A 140 -0.54 -17.83 2.06
C LEU A 140 0.37 -18.06 0.86
N GLN A 141 1.54 -17.42 0.83
CA GLN A 141 2.46 -17.58 -0.28
C GLN A 141 3.19 -18.92 -0.23
N GLU A 142 3.50 -19.44 0.97
CA GLU A 142 4.12 -20.76 1.14
C GLU A 142 3.24 -21.86 0.54
N LEU A 143 1.94 -21.83 0.84
CA LEU A 143 0.96 -22.79 0.36
C LEU A 143 0.64 -22.61 -1.13
N ILE A 144 0.42 -21.38 -1.58
CA ILE A 144 0.03 -21.12 -2.97
C ILE A 144 1.19 -21.41 -3.91
N ALA A 145 2.40 -20.96 -3.60
CA ALA A 145 3.55 -21.09 -4.48
C ALA A 145 3.99 -22.55 -4.67
N SER A 146 3.96 -23.35 -3.61
CA SER A 146 4.39 -24.76 -3.64
C SER A 146 3.54 -25.58 -4.60
N GLU A 147 4.15 -26.23 -5.59
CA GLU A 147 3.44 -27.13 -6.51
C GLU A 147 2.96 -28.38 -5.78
N ASP A 148 3.86 -29.01 -5.00
CA ASP A 148 3.56 -30.16 -4.16
C ASP A 148 3.78 -29.82 -2.67
N ALA A 149 2.89 -30.31 -1.81
CA ALA A 149 3.06 -30.21 -0.36
C ALA A 149 2.55 -31.45 0.37
N GLN A 150 3.27 -31.86 1.42
CA GLN A 150 2.88 -32.94 2.33
C GLN A 150 2.61 -32.36 3.71
N PHE A 151 1.42 -32.63 4.24
CA PHE A 151 0.98 -32.16 5.55
C PHE A 151 1.25 -33.20 6.63
N TYR A 152 1.70 -32.72 7.77
CA TYR A 152 2.05 -33.49 8.95
C TYR A 152 1.40 -32.90 10.20
N ASP A 153 1.04 -33.78 11.13
CA ASP A 153 0.53 -33.39 12.45
C ASP A 153 1.67 -33.03 13.42
N ALA A 154 1.33 -32.70 14.67
CA ALA A 154 2.27 -32.32 15.71
C ALA A 154 3.36 -33.38 15.98
N HIS A 155 3.08 -34.63 15.64
CA HIS A 155 3.95 -35.78 15.83
C HIS A 155 4.62 -36.26 14.53
N TRP A 156 4.55 -35.46 13.45
CA TRP A 156 5.07 -35.80 12.13
C TRP A 156 4.43 -37.03 11.51
N ASN A 157 3.18 -37.34 11.87
CA ASN A 157 2.40 -38.33 11.14
C ASN A 157 1.82 -37.67 9.87
N PRO A 158 1.85 -38.36 8.71
CA PRO A 158 1.32 -37.82 7.48
C PRO A 158 -0.20 -37.69 7.56
N ILE A 159 -0.71 -36.48 7.30
CA ILE A 159 -2.15 -36.17 7.21
C ILE A 159 -2.65 -36.38 5.79
N GLY A 160 -1.91 -35.84 4.81
CA GLY A 160 -2.28 -35.89 3.39
C GLY A 160 -1.46 -34.92 2.54
N THR A 161 -1.60 -35.04 1.23
CA THR A 161 -0.98 -34.11 0.27
C THR A 161 -1.86 -32.90 0.03
N LYS A 162 -1.27 -31.81 -0.49
CA LYS A 162 -2.00 -30.61 -0.95
C LYS A 162 -3.20 -30.97 -1.82
N ILE A 163 -2.98 -31.85 -2.81
CA ILE A 163 -4.02 -32.32 -3.74
C ILE A 163 -5.12 -33.08 -3.00
N SER A 164 -4.76 -33.98 -2.08
CA SER A 164 -5.76 -34.75 -1.32
C SER A 164 -6.59 -33.87 -0.36
N LEU A 165 -6.01 -32.77 0.11
CA LEU A 165 -6.64 -31.84 1.06
C LEU A 165 -7.25 -30.61 0.38
N LEU A 166 -7.16 -30.47 -0.96
CA LEU A 166 -7.63 -29.32 -1.73
C LEU A 166 -9.02 -28.81 -1.32
N PRO A 167 -10.07 -29.66 -1.22
CA PRO A 167 -11.40 -29.21 -0.85
C PRO A 167 -11.45 -28.60 0.56
N ILE A 168 -10.74 -29.22 1.51
CA ILE A 168 -10.68 -28.78 2.90
C ILE A 168 -9.91 -27.46 2.98
N LEU A 169 -8.73 -27.39 2.36
CA LEU A 169 -7.91 -26.18 2.35
C LEU A 169 -8.66 -25.00 1.72
N SER A 170 -9.30 -25.21 0.57
CA SER A 170 -10.07 -24.18 -0.11
C SER A 170 -11.22 -23.65 0.74
N GLN A 171 -11.99 -24.56 1.36
CA GLN A 171 -13.12 -24.21 2.22
C GLN A 171 -12.68 -23.45 3.48
N GLN A 172 -11.64 -23.94 4.17
CA GLN A 172 -11.26 -23.44 5.48
C GLN A 172 -10.43 -22.15 5.41
N LEU A 173 -9.57 -22.04 4.39
CA LEU A 173 -8.69 -20.89 4.18
C LEU A 173 -9.32 -19.81 3.29
N GLY A 174 -10.41 -20.14 2.58
CA GLY A 174 -11.09 -19.20 1.68
C GLY A 174 -10.33 -18.89 0.38
N ILE A 175 -9.33 -19.71 0.04
CA ILE A 175 -8.53 -19.63 -1.19
C ILE A 175 -9.22 -20.46 -2.28
N ASP A 176 -9.23 -19.97 -3.52
CA ASP A 176 -9.84 -20.69 -4.64
C ASP A 176 -9.10 -21.99 -4.94
N GLN A 177 -9.84 -23.10 -5.07
CA GLN A 177 -9.27 -24.42 -5.33
C GLN A 177 -8.36 -24.42 -6.58
N ALA A 178 -8.74 -23.71 -7.64
CA ALA A 178 -7.95 -23.60 -8.86
C ALA A 178 -6.55 -23.03 -8.62
N VAL A 179 -6.40 -22.09 -7.68
CA VAL A 179 -5.11 -21.45 -7.34
C VAL A 179 -4.25 -22.37 -6.48
N LEU A 180 -4.88 -23.14 -5.59
CA LEU A 180 -4.19 -24.17 -4.82
C LEU A 180 -3.74 -25.35 -5.70
N GLU A 181 -4.46 -25.63 -6.77
CA GLU A 181 -4.12 -26.69 -7.73
C GLU A 181 -3.03 -26.23 -8.73
N ASP A 182 -3.14 -25.01 -9.26
CA ASP A 182 -2.15 -24.41 -10.17
C ASP A 182 -1.94 -22.93 -9.86
N SER A 183 -0.76 -22.59 -9.32
CA SER A 183 -0.41 -21.22 -8.98
C SER A 183 -0.31 -20.30 -10.20
N LYS A 184 -0.23 -20.83 -11.43
CA LYS A 184 -0.17 -20.04 -12.67
C LYS A 184 -1.47 -19.28 -12.95
N CYS A 185 -2.61 -19.77 -12.45
CA CYS A 185 -3.89 -19.08 -12.63
C CYS A 185 -4.07 -17.89 -11.67
N LEU A 186 -3.10 -17.61 -10.81
CA LEU A 186 -3.19 -16.56 -9.78
C LEU A 186 -3.56 -15.18 -10.37
N PHE A 187 -3.05 -14.83 -11.56
CA PHE A 187 -3.36 -13.56 -12.22
C PHE A 187 -4.68 -13.54 -13.01
N ASP A 188 -5.37 -14.68 -13.10
CA ASP A 188 -6.75 -14.75 -13.61
C ASP A 188 -7.76 -14.25 -12.58
N PHE A 189 -7.34 -14.12 -11.31
CA PHE A 189 -8.15 -13.61 -10.22
C PHE A 189 -7.95 -12.11 -10.02
N SER A 190 -9.06 -11.44 -9.72
CA SER A 190 -9.08 -10.02 -9.41
C SER A 190 -8.16 -9.67 -8.25
N VAL A 191 -7.59 -8.47 -8.26
CA VAL A 191 -6.74 -7.94 -7.19
C VAL A 191 -7.48 -8.01 -5.87
N ALA A 192 -8.76 -7.63 -5.82
CA ALA A 192 -9.55 -7.73 -4.60
C ALA A 192 -9.73 -9.17 -4.10
N ARG A 193 -9.93 -10.13 -5.01
CA ARG A 193 -10.07 -11.54 -4.64
C ARG A 193 -8.76 -12.07 -4.07
N ARG A 194 -7.62 -11.72 -4.67
CA ARG A 194 -6.29 -12.06 -4.12
C ARG A 194 -6.05 -11.43 -2.75
N MET A 195 -6.39 -10.16 -2.57
CA MET A 195 -6.32 -9.49 -1.25
C MET A 195 -7.20 -10.19 -0.21
N SER A 196 -8.37 -10.69 -0.61
CA SER A 196 -9.32 -11.35 0.29
C SER A 196 -8.76 -12.62 0.92
N TRP A 197 -7.84 -13.33 0.26
CA TRP A 197 -7.21 -14.53 0.79
C TRP A 197 -6.39 -14.24 2.05
N ALA A 198 -5.86 -13.02 2.18
CA ALA A 198 -5.11 -12.58 3.35
C ALA A 198 -5.96 -11.83 4.40
N SER A 199 -7.25 -11.63 4.13
CA SER A 199 -8.10 -10.72 4.92
C SER A 199 -8.35 -11.14 6.37
N ARG A 200 -8.11 -12.41 6.70
CA ARG A 200 -8.28 -12.99 8.05
C ARG A 200 -6.96 -13.46 8.66
N LEU A 201 -5.85 -13.28 7.96
CA LEU A 201 -4.54 -13.69 8.41
C LEU A 201 -3.96 -12.63 9.34
N LEU A 202 -3.10 -13.08 10.24
CA LEU A 202 -2.44 -12.31 11.28
C LEU A 202 -0.96 -12.19 10.96
N ALA A 203 -0.46 -10.98 11.14
CA ALA A 203 0.94 -10.63 11.03
C ALA A 203 1.48 -10.27 12.42
N ILE A 204 2.67 -10.77 12.77
CA ILE A 204 3.31 -10.45 14.05
C ILE A 204 3.98 -9.10 13.97
N LEU A 205 4.74 -8.89 12.90
CA LEU A 205 5.18 -7.58 12.47
C LEU A 205 4.10 -7.01 11.57
N GLU A 206 3.64 -5.80 11.87
CA GLU A 206 2.52 -5.19 11.16
C GLU A 206 2.79 -5.03 9.65
N GLU A 207 4.04 -4.81 9.25
CA GLU A 207 4.45 -4.71 7.85
C GLU A 207 4.36 -6.02 7.07
N ASP A 208 4.41 -7.17 7.75
CA ASP A 208 4.28 -8.48 7.08
C ASP A 208 2.88 -8.69 6.51
N SER A 209 1.87 -7.91 6.96
CA SER A 209 0.56 -7.84 6.32
C SER A 209 0.62 -7.40 4.84
N ALA A 210 1.71 -6.72 4.46
CA ALA A 210 2.00 -6.32 3.09
C ALA A 210 3.11 -7.18 2.46
N TYR A 211 4.21 -7.42 3.17
CA TYR A 211 5.38 -8.09 2.58
C TYR A 211 5.16 -9.56 2.24
N SER A 212 4.28 -10.26 2.96
CA SER A 212 3.86 -11.63 2.63
C SER A 212 3.04 -11.75 1.34
N LEU A 213 2.61 -10.63 0.76
CA LEU A 213 1.78 -10.60 -0.46
C LEU A 213 2.58 -10.27 -1.72
N LEU A 214 3.89 -10.01 -1.61
CA LEU A 214 4.72 -9.62 -2.76
C LEU A 214 4.66 -10.66 -3.88
N GLY A 215 4.81 -11.95 -3.53
CA GLY A 215 4.69 -13.05 -4.48
C GLY A 215 3.28 -13.22 -5.06
N ILE A 216 2.26 -13.06 -4.21
CA ILE A 216 0.84 -13.13 -4.61
C ILE A 216 0.49 -12.06 -5.65
N PHE A 217 1.21 -10.93 -5.67
CA PHE A 217 1.00 -9.88 -6.65
C PHE A 217 2.08 -9.80 -7.73
N GLY A 218 3.14 -10.60 -7.64
CA GLY A 218 4.28 -10.55 -8.56
C GLY A 218 5.00 -9.20 -8.54
N VAL A 219 5.11 -8.58 -7.37
CA VAL A 219 5.73 -7.25 -7.19
C VAL A 219 6.95 -7.34 -6.28
N GLN A 220 7.81 -6.32 -6.35
CA GLN A 220 8.99 -6.19 -5.49
C GLN A 220 8.95 -4.86 -4.73
N LEU A 221 9.34 -4.89 -3.45
CA LEU A 221 9.42 -3.70 -2.59
C LEU A 221 10.73 -3.65 -1.81
N THR A 222 11.21 -2.43 -1.53
CA THR A 222 12.21 -2.22 -0.49
C THR A 222 11.61 -2.54 0.88
N ILE A 223 12.19 -3.51 1.59
CA ILE A 223 11.72 -3.92 2.92
C ILE A 223 12.20 -2.91 3.98
N MET A 224 11.25 -2.38 4.76
CA MET A 224 11.45 -1.31 5.74
C MET A 224 10.66 -1.55 7.03
N TYR A 225 11.09 -2.52 7.85
CA TYR A 225 10.51 -2.70 9.19
C TYR A 225 10.63 -1.43 10.05
N GLY A 226 9.52 -1.04 10.67
CA GLY A 226 9.34 0.21 11.40
C GLY A 226 8.61 1.31 10.62
N GLU A 227 8.22 1.06 9.37
CA GLU A 227 7.38 2.01 8.60
C GLU A 227 5.90 1.95 8.97
N GLY A 228 5.47 0.89 9.67
CA GLY A 228 4.09 0.65 10.06
C GLY A 228 3.27 -0.07 9.00
N GLY A 229 2.33 -0.91 9.44
CA GLY A 229 1.59 -1.81 8.56
C GLY A 229 0.76 -1.08 7.50
N LYS A 230 0.12 0.03 7.89
CA LYS A 230 -0.60 0.91 6.96
C LYS A 230 0.32 1.45 5.85
N SER A 231 1.51 1.94 6.20
CA SER A 231 2.45 2.51 5.23
C SER A 231 2.94 1.43 4.26
N ALA A 232 3.36 0.28 4.79
CA ALA A 232 3.79 -0.86 4.01
C ALA A 232 2.70 -1.32 3.02
N PHE A 233 1.43 -1.41 3.48
CA PHE A 233 0.31 -1.85 2.67
C PHE A 233 -0.11 -0.82 1.60
N VAL A 234 0.01 0.49 1.87
CA VAL A 234 -0.17 1.52 0.84
C VAL A 234 0.91 1.41 -0.23
N ARG A 235 2.18 1.20 0.15
CA ARG A 235 3.28 1.00 -0.81
C ARG A 235 3.07 -0.24 -1.68
N LEU A 236 2.59 -1.34 -1.10
CA LEU A 236 2.22 -2.53 -1.86
C LEU A 236 1.18 -2.21 -2.93
N GLN A 237 0.09 -1.52 -2.57
CA GLN A 237 -0.95 -1.15 -3.53
C GLN A 237 -0.44 -0.19 -4.61
N GLU A 238 0.46 0.74 -4.28
CA GLU A 238 1.12 1.60 -5.25
C GLU A 238 1.99 0.81 -6.24
N GLU A 239 2.69 -0.23 -5.78
CA GLU A 239 3.51 -1.09 -6.65
C GLU A 239 2.64 -1.97 -7.54
N ILE A 240 1.58 -2.58 -6.99
CA ILE A 240 0.57 -3.33 -7.75
C ILE A 240 0.01 -2.47 -8.87
N LEU A 241 -0.31 -1.21 -8.57
CA LEU A 241 -0.90 -0.27 -9.53
C LEU A 241 -0.01 0.01 -10.75
N LYS A 242 1.31 -0.17 -10.66
CA LYS A 242 2.20 0.01 -11.82
C LYS A 242 2.01 -1.08 -12.89
N GLY A 243 1.59 -2.27 -12.48
CA GLY A 243 1.49 -3.45 -13.33
C GLY A 243 0.06 -3.91 -13.65
N THR A 244 -0.97 -3.27 -13.08
CA THR A 244 -2.37 -3.70 -13.25
C THR A 244 -3.30 -2.58 -13.69
N ASP A 245 -4.30 -2.94 -14.49
CA ASP A 245 -5.46 -2.13 -14.86
C ASP A 245 -6.74 -2.58 -14.14
N ASP A 246 -6.61 -3.49 -13.17
CA ASP A 246 -7.71 -4.03 -12.40
C ASP A 246 -8.17 -3.05 -11.31
N LEU A 247 -9.35 -2.46 -11.53
CA LEU A 247 -9.95 -1.48 -10.63
C LEU A 247 -10.45 -2.08 -9.32
N THR A 248 -10.56 -3.42 -9.20
CA THR A 248 -10.96 -4.04 -7.92
C THR A 248 -10.00 -3.72 -6.79
N LEU A 249 -8.76 -3.28 -7.08
CA LEU A 249 -7.83 -2.71 -6.10
C LEU A 249 -8.46 -1.63 -5.21
N PHE A 250 -9.40 -0.85 -5.74
CA PHE A 250 -10.06 0.24 -5.01
C PHE A 250 -11.39 -0.16 -4.37
N ALA A 251 -11.85 -1.40 -4.58
CA ALA A 251 -13.16 -1.88 -4.16
C ALA A 251 -13.22 -2.37 -2.70
N TRP A 252 -12.35 -1.87 -1.81
CA TRP A 252 -12.32 -2.27 -0.40
C TRP A 252 -13.48 -1.70 0.43
N LYS A 253 -13.73 -2.23 1.63
CA LYS A 253 -14.68 -1.68 2.63
C LYS A 253 -14.02 -1.62 4.00
N SER A 254 -14.18 -0.52 4.70
CA SER A 254 -13.69 -0.37 6.07
C SER A 254 -14.83 -0.44 7.09
N ALA A 255 -14.54 -1.04 8.24
CA ALA A 255 -15.41 -1.00 9.42
C ALA A 255 -15.04 0.18 10.35
N ASP A 256 -14.00 0.94 10.02
CA ASP A 256 -13.52 2.07 10.82
C ASP A 256 -14.56 3.21 10.83
N GLU A 257 -14.58 3.99 11.92
CA GLU A 257 -15.46 5.15 12.08
C GLU A 257 -15.00 6.38 11.28
N GLN A 258 -13.84 6.28 10.60
CA GLN A 258 -13.29 7.36 9.79
C GLN A 258 -14.21 7.66 8.59
N GLU A 259 -14.81 8.85 8.57
CA GLU A 259 -15.80 9.22 7.54
C GLU A 259 -15.20 9.39 6.14
N TYR A 260 -13.91 9.76 6.06
CA TYR A 260 -13.25 9.92 4.77
C TYR A 260 -11.83 9.38 4.75
N ARG A 261 -11.46 8.77 3.64
CA ARG A 261 -10.22 8.03 3.45
C ARG A 261 -9.58 8.40 2.11
N GLY A 262 -8.31 8.05 1.97
CA GLY A 262 -7.68 7.97 0.66
C GLY A 262 -8.30 6.89 -0.22
N ILE A 263 -7.77 6.73 -1.42
CA ILE A 263 -8.23 5.70 -2.37
C ILE A 263 -7.74 4.29 -2.03
N PHE A 264 -6.64 4.17 -1.28
CA PHE A 264 -6.05 2.88 -0.91
C PHE A 264 -6.61 2.34 0.42
N ALA A 265 -6.67 1.02 0.51
CA ALA A 265 -7.00 0.30 1.73
C ALA A 265 -5.85 0.42 2.75
N HIS A 266 -6.14 0.21 4.03
CA HIS A 266 -5.12 0.20 5.09
C HIS A 266 -4.60 -1.20 5.43
N SER A 267 -5.36 -2.25 5.10
CA SER A 267 -4.98 -3.64 5.34
C SER A 267 -5.75 -4.60 4.42
N PRO A 268 -5.31 -5.87 4.29
CA PRO A 268 -6.05 -6.88 3.56
C PRO A 268 -7.45 -7.17 4.12
N SER A 269 -7.71 -6.90 5.42
CA SER A 269 -9.00 -7.20 6.05
C SER A 269 -10.15 -6.40 5.45
N GLU A 270 -9.88 -5.25 4.84
CA GLU A 270 -10.85 -4.42 4.14
C GLU A 270 -11.38 -5.08 2.83
N PHE A 271 -10.78 -6.19 2.40
CA PHE A 271 -11.21 -7.00 1.25
C PHE A 271 -11.97 -8.28 1.65
N ASN A 272 -12.27 -8.53 2.94
CA ASN A 272 -12.94 -9.75 3.42
C ASN A 272 -14.32 -10.00 2.76
N HIS A 273 -14.97 -8.97 2.23
CA HIS A 273 -16.25 -9.11 1.52
C HIS A 273 -16.12 -9.75 0.13
N PHE A 274 -14.91 -9.90 -0.41
CA PHE A 274 -14.61 -10.66 -1.63
C PHE A 274 -14.40 -12.16 -1.34
N GLY A 275 -15.34 -12.81 -0.64
CA GLY A 275 -15.27 -14.26 -0.32
C GLY A 275 -15.30 -15.19 -1.55
N VAL A 276 -15.28 -16.51 -1.33
CA VAL A 276 -15.14 -17.55 -2.39
C VAL A 276 -16.22 -17.49 -3.48
N HIS A 277 -17.39 -16.95 -3.14
CA HIS A 277 -18.53 -16.78 -4.06
C HIS A 277 -18.61 -15.39 -4.69
N SER A 278 -17.61 -14.54 -4.49
CA SER A 278 -17.58 -13.16 -5.01
C SER A 278 -16.97 -13.07 -6.42
N HIS A 279 -16.90 -11.84 -6.96
CA HIS A 279 -16.36 -11.57 -8.29
C HIS A 279 -14.90 -12.03 -8.43
N ARG A 280 -14.69 -13.03 -9.29
CA ARG A 280 -13.35 -13.61 -9.53
C ARG A 280 -12.58 -12.88 -10.61
N ILE A 281 -13.26 -12.22 -11.55
CA ILE A 281 -12.64 -11.69 -12.76
C ILE A 281 -12.06 -10.29 -12.50
N PRO A 282 -10.85 -9.97 -13.01
CA PRO A 282 -10.30 -8.62 -12.95
C PRO A 282 -11.22 -7.59 -13.61
N LEU A 283 -11.45 -6.47 -12.93
CA LEU A 283 -12.31 -5.40 -13.44
C LEU A 283 -11.47 -4.38 -14.21
N LYS A 284 -11.10 -4.73 -15.43
CA LYS A 284 -10.18 -3.94 -16.25
C LYS A 284 -10.79 -2.62 -16.72
N THR A 285 -9.99 -1.57 -16.73
CA THR A 285 -10.32 -0.29 -17.36
C THR A 285 -9.61 -0.13 -18.70
N ARG A 286 -10.23 0.58 -19.67
CA ARG A 286 -9.55 0.98 -20.90
C ARG A 286 -8.69 2.24 -20.70
N GLY A 287 -8.97 3.00 -19.64
CA GLY A 287 -8.25 4.20 -19.27
C GLY A 287 -6.99 3.92 -18.47
N ARG A 288 -5.95 4.76 -18.62
CA ARG A 288 -4.76 4.68 -17.77
C ARG A 288 -5.08 5.12 -16.35
N ILE A 289 -4.63 4.34 -15.37
CA ILE A 289 -4.53 4.76 -13.98
C ILE A 289 -3.09 5.24 -13.75
N GLN A 290 -2.91 6.43 -13.21
CA GLN A 290 -1.58 7.02 -13.02
C GLN A 290 -1.40 7.52 -11.60
N LYS A 291 -0.26 7.18 -11.00
CA LYS A 291 0.19 7.82 -9.77
C LYS A 291 0.62 9.25 -10.09
N SER A 292 0.19 10.20 -9.28
CA SER A 292 0.61 11.60 -9.34
C SER A 292 1.01 12.09 -7.94
N PRO A 293 1.74 13.21 -7.82
CA PRO A 293 2.04 13.80 -6.52
C PRO A 293 0.79 14.14 -5.70
N ALA A 294 -0.31 14.48 -6.38
CA ALA A 294 -1.59 14.89 -5.82
C ALA A 294 -2.52 13.73 -5.41
N GLY A 295 -2.32 12.54 -5.98
CA GLY A 295 -3.30 11.46 -5.88
C GLY A 295 -3.13 10.36 -6.93
N ILE A 296 -4.16 9.53 -7.05
CA ILE A 296 -4.32 8.57 -8.14
C ILE A 296 -5.27 9.17 -9.17
N LEU A 297 -4.75 9.32 -10.39
CA LEU A 297 -5.50 9.80 -11.54
C LEU A 297 -6.20 8.62 -12.21
N ILE A 298 -7.53 8.67 -12.27
CA ILE A 298 -8.35 7.72 -13.03
C ILE A 298 -8.89 8.45 -14.26
N CYS A 299 -8.40 8.08 -15.45
CA CYS A 299 -8.72 8.80 -16.69
C CYS A 299 -10.13 8.52 -17.23
N GLU A 300 -10.72 7.36 -16.88
CA GLU A 300 -12.03 6.94 -17.39
C GLU A 300 -13.00 6.59 -16.24
N ALA A 301 -13.26 7.54 -15.34
CA ALA A 301 -14.24 7.36 -14.27
C ALA A 301 -15.61 7.89 -14.70
N PHE A 302 -16.68 7.10 -14.53
CA PHE A 302 -18.03 7.66 -14.63
C PHE A 302 -18.38 8.28 -13.29
N VAL A 303 -18.68 9.58 -13.28
CA VAL A 303 -19.00 10.35 -12.09
C VAL A 303 -20.48 10.74 -12.08
N LEU A 304 -21.21 10.28 -11.08
CA LEU A 304 -22.56 10.75 -10.78
C LEU A 304 -22.50 11.79 -9.67
N ARG A 305 -22.81 13.06 -9.98
CA ARG A 305 -22.82 14.18 -9.02
C ARG A 305 -24.22 14.40 -8.46
N SER A 306 -24.34 14.51 -7.14
CA SER A 306 -25.53 15.06 -6.47
C SER A 306 -25.43 16.59 -6.37
N ALA A 307 -26.56 17.28 -6.30
CA ALA A 307 -26.59 18.74 -6.19
C ALA A 307 -26.05 19.25 -4.83
N GLN A 308 -26.24 18.49 -3.75
CA GLN A 308 -25.67 18.70 -2.42
C GLN A 308 -25.72 17.38 -1.60
N PRO A 309 -24.65 16.96 -0.90
CA PRO A 309 -23.26 17.43 -1.01
C PRO A 309 -22.64 17.04 -2.37
N ASP A 310 -21.43 17.54 -2.65
CA ASP A 310 -20.66 17.33 -3.90
C ASP A 310 -20.09 15.90 -4.00
N ILE A 311 -20.97 14.92 -3.78
CA ILE A 311 -20.68 13.50 -3.76
C ILE A 311 -20.67 13.00 -5.20
N ALA A 312 -19.56 12.38 -5.57
CA ALA A 312 -19.33 11.68 -6.81
C ALA A 312 -19.38 10.18 -6.58
N LEU A 313 -20.16 9.44 -7.36
CA LEU A 313 -19.98 8.00 -7.43
C LEU A 313 -18.94 7.68 -8.51
N CYS A 314 -17.76 7.18 -8.13
CA CYS A 314 -16.79 6.64 -9.09
C CYS A 314 -17.20 5.22 -9.43
N VAL A 315 -17.58 5.01 -10.68
CA VAL A 315 -17.99 3.71 -11.18
C VAL A 315 -16.79 2.99 -11.77
N LEU A 316 -16.47 1.83 -11.22
CA LEU A 316 -15.39 0.97 -11.66
C LEU A 316 -15.93 -0.08 -12.64
N GLY A 317 -15.21 -0.27 -13.75
CA GLY A 317 -15.40 -1.39 -14.67
C GLY A 317 -16.22 -1.11 -15.94
N GLN A 318 -16.19 -2.07 -16.85
CA GLN A 318 -17.08 -2.14 -18.01
C GLN A 318 -17.91 -3.42 -17.95
N PRO A 319 -19.17 -3.39 -18.43
CA PRO A 319 -19.95 -4.58 -18.59
C PRO A 319 -19.34 -5.42 -19.70
N ASP A 320 -18.82 -6.58 -19.35
CA ASP A 320 -18.48 -7.61 -20.33
C ASP A 320 -19.80 -8.19 -20.87
N SER A 321 -19.87 -8.42 -22.18
CA SER A 321 -21.12 -8.79 -22.87
C SER A 321 -21.65 -10.16 -22.51
N GLU A 322 -20.87 -10.99 -21.80
CA GLU A 322 -21.19 -12.40 -21.53
C GLU A 322 -21.36 -12.74 -20.04
N ASN A 323 -21.05 -11.84 -19.11
CA ASN A 323 -21.09 -12.12 -17.66
C ASN A 323 -21.89 -11.06 -16.88
N GLU A 324 -22.48 -11.46 -15.74
CA GLU A 324 -23.07 -10.54 -14.76
C GLU A 324 -21.99 -9.53 -14.31
N SER A 325 -21.95 -8.40 -14.98
CA SER A 325 -20.93 -7.38 -14.79
C SER A 325 -21.14 -6.68 -13.46
N LEU A 326 -20.38 -7.12 -12.46
CA LEU A 326 -20.30 -6.46 -11.15
C LEU A 326 -19.57 -5.12 -11.33
N ILE A 327 -20.38 -4.06 -11.40
CA ILE A 327 -19.90 -2.70 -11.47
C ILE A 327 -19.93 -2.13 -10.04
N PHE A 328 -18.79 -1.67 -9.55
CA PHE A 328 -18.70 -1.08 -8.22
C PHE A 328 -18.79 0.45 -8.27
N GLY A 329 -19.55 1.02 -7.36
CA GLY A 329 -19.61 2.45 -7.12
C GLY A 329 -18.92 2.81 -5.80
N ILE A 330 -17.90 3.67 -5.87
CA ILE A 330 -17.21 4.22 -4.70
C ILE A 330 -17.74 5.64 -4.45
N PRO A 331 -18.33 5.92 -3.28
CA PRO A 331 -18.70 7.28 -2.90
C PRO A 331 -17.44 8.12 -2.68
N LEU A 332 -17.38 9.27 -3.34
CA LEU A 332 -16.30 10.24 -3.24
C LEU A 332 -16.89 11.60 -2.87
N LEU A 333 -16.19 12.37 -2.05
CA LEU A 333 -16.48 13.80 -1.85
C LEU A 333 -15.45 14.62 -2.61
N LYS A 334 -15.91 15.65 -3.35
CA LYS A 334 -14.98 16.63 -3.93
C LYS A 334 -14.50 17.60 -2.85
N TRP A 335 -13.18 17.69 -2.68
CA TRP A 335 -12.50 18.59 -1.75
C TRP A 335 -11.29 19.22 -2.44
N ASN A 336 -11.20 20.55 -2.52
CA ASN A 336 -10.04 21.29 -3.07
C ASN A 336 -9.60 20.75 -4.44
N ASN A 337 -10.54 20.62 -5.37
CA ASN A 337 -10.32 20.05 -6.71
C ASN A 337 -9.80 18.60 -6.76
N ARG A 338 -9.80 17.89 -5.63
CA ARG A 338 -9.50 16.46 -5.53
C ARG A 338 -10.72 15.70 -5.04
N TYR A 339 -10.69 14.40 -5.18
CA TYR A 339 -11.68 13.52 -4.58
C TYR A 339 -11.07 12.81 -3.39
N VAL A 340 -11.89 12.61 -2.36
CA VAL A 340 -11.57 11.74 -1.22
C VAL A 340 -12.67 10.70 -1.11
N ARG A 341 -12.35 9.49 -0.69
CA ARG A 341 -13.37 8.47 -0.46
C ARG A 341 -14.19 8.87 0.75
N THR A 342 -15.51 8.84 0.65
CA THR A 342 -16.44 9.05 1.78
C THR A 342 -17.23 7.79 2.05
N SER A 343 -17.72 7.61 3.27
CA SER A 343 -18.44 6.41 3.69
C SER A 343 -17.66 5.12 3.37
N PRO A 344 -16.47 4.89 3.97
CA PRO A 344 -15.60 3.77 3.60
C PRO A 344 -16.22 2.38 3.79
N SER A 345 -17.28 2.26 4.58
CA SER A 345 -18.09 1.05 4.74
C SER A 345 -19.00 0.75 3.54
N LEU A 346 -19.24 1.74 2.67
CA LEU A 346 -20.13 1.65 1.54
C LEU A 346 -19.37 1.34 0.24
N LEU A 347 -19.84 0.31 -0.44
CA LEU A 347 -19.50 0.00 -1.83
C LEU A 347 -20.83 -0.33 -2.51
N LEU A 348 -21.19 0.42 -3.55
CA LEU A 348 -22.43 0.22 -4.28
C LEU A 348 -22.23 -0.82 -5.38
N ASN A 349 -23.18 -1.73 -5.55
CA ASN A 349 -23.25 -2.59 -6.72
C ASN A 349 -24.22 -1.94 -7.71
N LEU A 350 -23.79 -1.79 -8.96
CA LEU A 350 -24.57 -1.20 -10.03
C LEU A 350 -24.85 -2.24 -11.11
N ASP A 351 -26.10 -2.28 -11.58
CA ASP A 351 -26.49 -3.24 -12.63
C ASP A 351 -26.04 -2.77 -14.03
N LYS A 352 -25.86 -1.45 -14.22
CA LYS A 352 -25.54 -0.83 -15.51
C LYS A 352 -24.65 0.39 -15.34
N LEU A 353 -23.79 0.62 -16.33
CA LEU A 353 -23.02 1.85 -16.41
C LEU A 353 -23.93 3.08 -16.59
N PRO A 354 -23.55 4.23 -16.02
CA PRO A 354 -24.19 5.49 -16.31
C PRO A 354 -24.17 5.82 -17.81
N LYS A 355 -25.28 6.35 -18.34
CA LYS A 355 -25.33 6.92 -19.70
C LYS A 355 -24.67 8.31 -19.75
N ARG A 356 -23.42 8.43 -19.31
CA ARG A 356 -22.62 9.65 -19.31
C ARG A 356 -21.26 9.39 -19.92
N ARG A 357 -20.56 10.46 -20.34
CA ARG A 357 -19.17 10.33 -20.77
C ARG A 357 -18.28 10.10 -19.54
N PRO A 358 -17.27 9.22 -19.64
CA PRO A 358 -16.28 9.10 -18.60
C PRO A 358 -15.50 10.42 -18.48
N GLU A 359 -15.14 10.77 -17.26
CA GLU A 359 -14.37 11.97 -16.91
C GLU A 359 -13.05 11.53 -16.23
N ARG A 360 -12.07 12.43 -16.27
CA ARG A 360 -10.81 12.25 -15.56
C ARG A 360 -10.94 12.80 -14.15
N ILE A 361 -10.63 11.99 -13.15
CA ILE A 361 -10.66 12.38 -11.73
C ILE A 361 -9.33 12.07 -11.05
N CYS A 362 -8.97 12.89 -10.06
CA CYS A 362 -7.83 12.65 -9.18
C CYS A 362 -8.35 12.38 -7.77
N ILE A 363 -7.99 11.24 -7.18
CA ILE A 363 -8.38 10.84 -5.84
C ILE A 363 -7.16 10.85 -4.93
N THR A 364 -7.24 11.46 -3.75
CA THR A 364 -6.12 11.53 -2.80
C THR A 364 -5.65 10.13 -2.39
N ARG A 365 -4.33 9.93 -2.29
CA ARG A 365 -3.72 8.63 -1.94
C ARG A 365 -4.06 8.18 -0.52
N ASP A 366 -3.91 9.08 0.44
CA ASP A 366 -4.19 8.86 1.85
C ASP A 366 -4.81 10.14 2.45
N MET A 367 -5.67 9.98 3.45
CA MET A 367 -6.28 11.07 4.20
C MET A 367 -6.11 10.83 5.71
N PRO A 368 -5.71 11.85 6.48
CA PRO A 368 -5.74 11.77 7.94
C PRO A 368 -7.17 11.54 8.47
N CYS A 369 -7.29 10.96 9.67
CA CYS A 369 -8.57 10.54 10.24
C CYS A 369 -9.57 11.66 10.53
N ASP A 370 -9.11 12.90 10.72
CA ASP A 370 -9.97 14.03 11.05
C ASP A 370 -10.35 14.83 9.81
N LEU A 371 -11.62 14.75 9.44
CA LEU A 371 -12.24 15.57 8.39
C LEU A 371 -13.24 16.58 8.92
N ALA A 372 -13.32 16.73 10.25
CA ALA A 372 -13.92 17.89 10.87
C ALA A 372 -13.11 19.19 10.62
N ALA A 373 -11.97 19.08 9.96
CA ALA A 373 -11.11 20.21 9.67
C ALA A 373 -10.54 20.14 8.24
N GLU A 374 -10.74 21.21 7.45
CA GLU A 374 -9.64 21.68 6.58
C GLU A 374 -8.37 21.63 7.39
N PRO A 375 -7.27 21.03 6.86
CA PRO A 375 -6.13 20.55 7.64
C PRO A 375 -6.07 21.34 8.94
N ASP A 376 -6.63 20.80 10.03
CA ASP A 376 -6.77 21.66 11.20
C ASP A 376 -5.34 22.00 11.53
N PHE A 377 -5.09 23.30 11.53
CA PHE A 377 -3.87 23.84 12.05
C PHE A 377 -3.77 23.21 13.43
N GLU A 378 -2.90 22.21 13.61
CA GLU A 378 -2.70 21.62 14.93
C GLU A 378 -2.23 22.76 15.84
N GLY A 379 -3.20 23.39 16.50
CA GLY A 379 -3.07 24.56 17.34
C GLY A 379 -3.41 25.96 16.78
N VAL A 380 -3.96 26.20 15.58
CA VAL A 380 -4.36 27.59 15.19
C VAL A 380 -5.77 27.67 14.61
N SER A 381 -6.76 28.10 15.40
CA SER A 381 -8.14 28.24 14.90
C SER A 381 -8.27 29.26 13.75
N GLU A 382 -9.31 29.15 12.93
CA GLU A 382 -9.62 30.11 11.85
C GLU A 382 -9.70 31.56 12.35
N ASN A 383 -10.17 31.77 13.59
CA ASN A 383 -10.12 33.06 14.28
C ASN A 383 -8.70 33.49 14.69
N GLN A 384 -7.82 32.56 15.07
CA GLN A 384 -6.42 32.85 15.37
C GLN A 384 -5.65 33.19 14.09
N ILE A 385 -5.97 32.55 12.96
CA ILE A 385 -5.50 32.92 11.61
C ILE A 385 -5.96 34.32 11.27
N MET A 386 -7.25 34.64 11.41
CA MET A 386 -7.73 36.01 11.16
C MET A 386 -7.08 37.07 12.07
N GLN A 387 -6.74 36.73 13.31
CA GLN A 387 -5.97 37.61 14.22
C GLN A 387 -4.47 37.70 13.87
N LEU A 388 -3.88 36.66 13.31
CA LEU A 388 -2.48 36.60 12.84
C LEU A 388 -2.20 37.57 11.68
N PHE A 389 -3.21 37.83 10.84
CA PHE A 389 -3.06 38.62 9.60
C PHE A 389 -3.67 40.03 9.68
N GLY A 390 -4.16 40.43 10.86
CA GLY A 390 -4.33 41.84 11.22
C GLY A 390 -5.43 42.63 10.49
N ARG A 391 -6.48 42.02 9.93
CA ARG A 391 -7.66 42.75 9.41
C ARG A 391 -8.99 42.02 9.58
N SER A 392 -10.03 42.81 9.86
CA SER A 392 -11.42 42.39 10.16
C SER A 392 -12.39 42.63 9.00
N GLU A 393 -11.91 42.80 7.78
CA GLU A 393 -12.80 43.08 6.64
C GLU A 393 -13.17 41.78 5.90
N LEU A 394 -14.40 41.34 6.15
CA LEU A 394 -15.13 40.36 5.37
C LEU A 394 -15.11 40.79 3.88
N LEU A 395 -14.83 39.82 2.98
CA LEU A 395 -14.92 39.87 1.50
C LEU A 395 -13.59 39.97 0.74
N GLN A 396 -12.65 39.07 1.04
CA GLN A 396 -11.67 38.64 0.03
C GLN A 396 -11.85 37.14 -0.24
N SER A 397 -11.71 36.72 -1.51
CA SER A 397 -11.73 35.29 -1.86
C SER A 397 -10.54 34.58 -1.19
N ARG A 398 -10.65 33.27 -0.93
CA ARG A 398 -9.54 32.46 -0.40
C ARG A 398 -8.26 32.60 -1.23
N ASP A 399 -8.40 32.89 -2.51
CA ASP A 399 -7.30 33.15 -3.43
C ASP A 399 -6.59 34.47 -3.11
N ALA A 400 -7.31 35.56 -2.80
CA ALA A 400 -6.72 36.84 -2.45
C ALA A 400 -5.95 36.82 -1.10
N GLN A 401 -6.41 36.04 -0.13
CA GLN A 401 -5.69 35.81 1.12
C GLN A 401 -4.40 35.00 0.90
N TRP A 402 -4.45 34.03 -0.01
CA TRP A 402 -3.30 33.20 -0.38
C TRP A 402 -2.23 33.98 -1.16
N VAL A 403 -2.69 34.90 -1.99
CA VAL A 403 -1.90 35.87 -2.77
C VAL A 403 -1.03 36.75 -1.87
N GLU A 404 -1.57 37.25 -0.76
CA GLU A 404 -0.84 38.07 0.21
C GLU A 404 0.26 37.28 0.96
N ILE A 405 0.00 35.99 1.24
CA ILE A 405 0.97 35.07 1.84
C ILE A 405 2.15 34.83 0.87
N CYS A 406 1.86 34.58 -0.40
CA CYS A 406 2.88 34.34 -1.42
C CYS A 406 3.75 35.59 -1.64
N GLN A 407 3.16 36.78 -1.70
CA GLN A 407 3.91 38.03 -1.90
C GLN A 407 4.94 38.26 -0.79
N ASN A 408 4.58 38.02 0.47
CA ASN A 408 5.50 38.21 1.59
C ASN A 408 6.63 37.16 1.67
N ILE A 409 6.40 35.94 1.18
CA ILE A 409 7.39 34.85 1.21
C ILE A 409 8.38 34.95 0.03
N PHE A 410 7.88 35.28 -1.18
CA PHE A 410 8.70 35.29 -2.40
C PHE A 410 9.43 36.60 -2.70
N LEU A 411 9.17 37.68 -1.95
CA LEU A 411 9.92 38.94 -2.08
C LEU A 411 11.35 38.87 -1.49
N ALA A 412 11.66 37.87 -0.65
CA ALA A 412 12.86 37.87 0.18
C ALA A 412 14.03 37.00 -0.34
N HIS A 413 13.87 36.15 -1.36
CA HIS A 413 14.93 35.23 -1.82
C HIS A 413 14.88 34.92 -3.33
N GLU A 414 16.02 34.47 -3.87
CA GLU A 414 16.15 34.07 -5.28
C GLU A 414 15.45 32.73 -5.57
N LYS A 415 14.79 32.65 -6.74
CA LYS A 415 14.04 31.47 -7.21
C LYS A 415 14.98 30.24 -7.36
N PRO A 416 14.52 29.01 -7.06
CA PRO A 416 15.35 27.81 -7.20
C PRO A 416 15.78 27.59 -8.65
N GLN A 417 17.05 27.21 -8.88
CA GLN A 417 17.57 26.90 -10.21
C GLN A 417 17.32 25.44 -10.58
N VAL A 418 16.92 25.20 -11.83
CA VAL A 418 16.50 23.89 -12.34
C VAL A 418 17.63 23.26 -13.18
N PRO A 419 18.14 22.07 -12.84
CA PRO A 419 18.97 21.29 -13.75
C PRO A 419 18.10 20.30 -14.56
N TYR A 420 18.12 20.46 -15.90
CA TYR A 420 17.71 19.58 -17.01
C TYR A 420 16.62 18.48 -16.86
N VAL A 421 15.83 18.33 -17.93
CA VAL A 421 14.42 17.88 -18.03
C VAL A 421 14.15 16.37 -17.97
N ALA A 422 13.11 16.00 -17.21
CA ALA A 422 12.11 14.95 -17.52
C ALA A 422 10.78 15.31 -16.79
N SER A 423 9.62 15.24 -17.45
CA SER A 423 8.29 15.52 -16.86
C SER A 423 8.21 16.88 -16.11
N ASP A 424 7.90 17.96 -16.85
CA ASP A 424 7.96 19.35 -16.34
C ASP A 424 7.32 19.52 -14.95
N ILE A 425 6.14 18.95 -14.71
CA ILE A 425 5.41 19.07 -13.44
C ILE A 425 6.12 18.35 -12.28
N GLU A 426 6.67 17.16 -12.52
CA GLU A 426 7.31 16.36 -11.47
C GLU A 426 8.63 16.97 -11.03
N VAL A 427 9.45 17.45 -11.99
CA VAL A 427 10.69 18.18 -11.69
C VAL A 427 10.39 19.46 -10.93
N TYR A 428 9.40 20.25 -11.36
CA TYR A 428 9.07 21.49 -10.66
C TYR A 428 8.47 21.26 -9.27
N THR A 429 7.64 20.23 -9.11
CA THR A 429 7.12 19.82 -7.80
C THR A 429 8.25 19.33 -6.90
N HIS A 430 9.21 18.58 -7.45
CA HIS A 430 10.37 18.08 -6.71
C HIS A 430 11.29 19.22 -6.27
N SER A 431 11.67 20.12 -7.18
CA SER A 431 12.49 21.30 -6.86
C SER A 431 11.82 22.22 -5.84
N LEU A 432 10.49 22.39 -5.94
CA LEU A 432 9.74 23.15 -4.93
C LEU A 432 9.78 22.45 -3.57
N ARG A 433 9.58 21.13 -3.52
CA ARG A 433 9.67 20.35 -2.27
C ARG A 433 11.08 20.39 -1.67
N GLU A 434 12.12 20.29 -2.48
CA GLU A 434 13.52 20.38 -2.02
C GLU A 434 13.83 21.76 -1.46
N TYR A 435 13.46 22.83 -2.18
CA TYR A 435 13.60 24.20 -1.68
C TYR A 435 12.85 24.37 -0.35
N TRP A 436 11.62 23.87 -0.28
CA TRP A 436 10.75 24.04 0.88
C TRP A 436 11.20 23.20 2.09
N ALA A 437 11.79 22.03 1.85
CA ALA A 437 12.41 21.21 2.89
C ALA A 437 13.61 21.93 3.53
N GLN A 438 14.37 22.69 2.74
CA GLN A 438 15.56 23.41 3.22
C GLN A 438 15.23 24.77 3.85
N ASN A 439 14.23 25.47 3.33
CA ASN A 439 13.97 26.88 3.67
C ASN A 439 12.60 27.16 4.28
N GLY A 440 11.60 26.28 4.12
CA GLY A 440 10.20 26.55 4.48
C GLY A 440 9.97 26.88 5.95
N GLN A 441 10.59 26.12 6.87
CA GLN A 441 10.51 26.43 8.31
C GLN A 441 11.17 27.77 8.66
N ARG A 442 12.31 28.08 8.05
CA ARG A 442 13.01 29.35 8.29
C ARG A 442 12.20 30.54 7.77
N ASP A 443 11.58 30.39 6.60
CA ASP A 443 10.82 31.44 5.94
C ASP A 443 9.53 31.76 6.71
N ILE A 444 8.82 30.72 7.15
CA ILE A 444 7.65 30.88 8.03
C ILE A 444 8.05 31.47 9.38
N GLY A 445 9.15 31.00 9.98
CA GLY A 445 9.65 31.55 11.24
C GLY A 445 10.06 33.03 11.16
N LYS A 446 10.64 33.48 10.04
CA LYS A 446 10.94 34.91 9.78
C LYS A 446 9.67 35.73 9.63
N PHE A 447 8.70 35.24 8.85
CA PHE A 447 7.40 35.88 8.68
C PHE A 447 6.68 36.08 10.03
N LEU A 448 6.59 35.03 10.85
CA LEU A 448 5.95 35.09 12.17
C LEU A 448 6.64 36.12 13.10
N LYS A 449 7.97 36.16 13.13
CA LYS A 449 8.74 37.15 13.93
C LYS A 449 8.55 38.60 13.44
N SER A 450 8.35 38.81 12.13
CA SER A 450 8.09 40.12 11.56
C SER A 450 6.72 40.68 11.96
N GLN A 451 5.74 39.80 12.19
CA GLN A 451 4.40 40.17 12.68
C GLN A 451 4.41 40.45 14.19
N GLU A 452 5.22 39.72 14.98
CA GLU A 452 5.41 40.01 16.41
C GLU A 452 6.03 41.39 16.68
N THR A 453 6.93 41.85 15.80
CA THR A 453 7.58 43.17 15.90
C THR A 453 6.65 44.33 15.51
N GLN A 454 5.57 44.05 14.78
CA GLN A 454 4.53 45.03 14.43
C GLN A 454 3.44 45.18 15.51
N GLY A 455 3.63 44.56 16.69
CA GLY A 455 2.76 44.71 17.86
C GLY A 455 1.71 43.60 18.02
N ASN A 456 1.64 42.63 17.11
CA ASN A 456 0.75 41.48 17.21
C ASN A 456 1.45 40.34 17.95
N LYS A 457 1.18 40.16 19.24
CA LYS A 457 1.73 39.01 20.00
C LYS A 457 1.12 37.71 19.48
N ILE A 458 1.92 36.92 18.79
CA ILE A 458 1.51 35.71 18.09
C ILE A 458 2.19 34.50 18.74
N HIS A 459 1.46 33.73 19.55
CA HIS A 459 2.05 32.56 20.21
C HIS A 459 1.90 31.30 19.35
N VAL A 460 2.86 31.09 18.45
CA VAL A 460 2.96 29.88 17.61
C VAL A 460 3.93 28.89 18.28
N ASN A 461 3.50 27.65 18.48
CA ASN A 461 4.37 26.56 18.93
C ASN A 461 4.95 25.82 17.70
N LYS A 462 5.95 24.96 17.94
CA LYS A 462 6.67 24.26 16.86
C LYS A 462 5.79 23.34 16.00
N GLN A 463 4.70 22.78 16.57
CA GLN A 463 3.74 21.96 15.84
C GLN A 463 2.91 22.79 14.87
N LYS A 464 2.38 23.93 15.32
CA LYS A 464 1.63 24.91 14.51
C LYS A 464 2.48 25.45 13.34
N GLU A 465 3.76 25.73 13.58
CA GLU A 465 4.70 26.19 12.54
C GLU A 465 4.93 25.11 11.48
N THR A 466 5.01 23.85 11.89
CA THR A 466 5.20 22.70 10.99
C THR A 466 3.94 22.43 10.16
N ALA A 467 2.76 22.52 10.77
CA ALA A 467 1.48 22.39 10.07
C ALA A 467 1.30 23.50 9.02
N LEU A 468 1.57 24.76 9.39
CA LEU A 468 1.55 25.89 8.46
C LEU A 468 2.53 25.68 7.29
N ASN A 469 3.71 25.12 7.58
CA ASN A 469 4.72 24.79 6.58
C ASN A 469 4.24 23.77 5.54
N GLN A 470 3.56 22.72 5.97
CA GLN A 470 3.03 21.70 5.06
C GLN A 470 1.84 22.19 4.24
N THR A 471 0.98 23.02 4.83
CA THR A 471 -0.18 23.60 4.14
C THR A 471 0.24 24.52 3.00
N VAL A 472 1.23 25.39 3.25
CA VAL A 472 1.74 26.30 2.22
C VAL A 472 2.36 25.52 1.06
N LEU A 473 3.20 24.52 1.35
CA LEU A 473 3.79 23.66 0.31
C LEU A 473 2.72 22.97 -0.55
N THR A 474 1.69 22.41 0.09
CA THR A 474 0.65 21.66 -0.62
C THR A 474 -0.12 22.54 -1.59
N ARG A 475 -0.53 23.75 -1.17
CA ARG A 475 -1.24 24.70 -2.02
C ARG A 475 -0.39 25.25 -3.16
N MET A 476 0.90 25.47 -2.93
CA MET A 476 1.81 25.86 -4.00
C MET A 476 1.93 24.78 -5.08
N ILE A 477 2.01 23.51 -4.66
CA ILE A 477 2.04 22.38 -5.59
C ILE A 477 0.73 22.30 -6.37
N ASP A 478 -0.43 22.49 -5.72
CA ASP A 478 -1.73 22.47 -6.39
C ASP A 478 -1.85 23.54 -7.48
N LYS A 479 -1.45 24.78 -7.18
CA LYS A 479 -1.49 25.88 -8.17
C LYS A 479 -0.47 25.67 -9.29
N LEU A 480 0.71 25.14 -8.98
CA LEU A 480 1.71 24.76 -9.96
C LEU A 480 1.19 23.68 -10.93
N VAL A 481 0.51 22.66 -10.39
CA VAL A 481 -0.11 21.60 -11.19
C VAL A 481 -1.24 22.16 -12.06
N GLU A 482 -2.08 23.04 -11.52
CA GLU A 482 -3.16 23.69 -12.28
C GLU A 482 -2.64 24.50 -13.49
N LEU A 483 -1.55 25.25 -13.32
CA LEU A 483 -0.97 26.09 -14.36
C LEU A 483 -0.23 25.31 -15.46
N LEU A 484 0.24 24.11 -15.14
CA LEU A 484 1.04 23.29 -16.04
C LEU A 484 0.25 22.14 -16.69
N LEU A 485 -0.95 21.84 -16.21
CA LEU A 485 -1.87 20.92 -16.87
C LEU A 485 -2.47 21.61 -18.10
N PRO A 486 -2.42 20.99 -19.30
CA PRO A 486 -3.01 21.59 -20.49
C PRO A 486 -4.53 21.71 -20.32
N THR A 487 -5.04 22.94 -20.39
CA THR A 487 -6.47 23.24 -20.52
C THR A 487 -6.98 22.81 -21.91
N GLU A 488 -8.27 22.52 -22.02
CA GLU A 488 -8.91 22.04 -23.26
C GLU A 488 -8.78 23.06 -24.40
N GLY A 489 -7.68 22.99 -25.14
CA GLY A 489 -7.42 23.85 -26.29
C GLY A 489 -5.95 23.81 -26.67
N GLY A 490 -5.57 22.81 -27.48
CA GLY A 490 -4.39 22.76 -28.35
C GLY A 490 -3.07 23.34 -27.84
N LEU A 491 -2.06 22.46 -27.67
CA LEU A 491 -0.62 22.75 -27.63
C LEU A 491 -0.24 24.22 -27.91
N GLN A 492 -0.05 24.99 -26.84
CA GLN A 492 0.86 26.12 -26.87
C GLN A 492 1.91 25.91 -25.79
N ASP A 493 3.11 25.63 -26.30
CA ASP A 493 4.46 25.75 -25.77
C ASP A 493 4.66 25.74 -24.24
N GLY A 494 5.52 24.80 -23.82
CA GLY A 494 5.96 24.59 -22.45
C GLY A 494 6.25 25.90 -21.73
N LYS A 495 5.35 26.27 -20.81
CA LYS A 495 5.59 27.33 -19.84
C LYS A 495 6.77 26.90 -18.98
N CYS A 496 7.87 27.65 -19.08
CA CYS A 496 9.01 27.47 -18.19
C CYS A 496 8.55 27.75 -16.74
N PHE A 497 9.09 27.00 -15.77
CA PHE A 497 8.88 27.22 -14.32
C PHE A 497 8.89 28.69 -13.93
N GLN A 498 9.77 29.48 -14.53
CA GLN A 498 9.92 30.89 -14.23
C GLN A 498 8.67 31.71 -14.61
N GLN A 499 8.04 31.40 -15.75
CA GLN A 499 6.77 32.00 -16.17
C GLN A 499 5.60 31.50 -15.32
N ALA A 500 5.54 30.20 -15.00
CA ALA A 500 4.48 29.68 -14.13
C ALA A 500 4.55 30.33 -12.73
N MET A 501 5.75 30.48 -12.16
CA MET A 501 5.96 31.19 -10.89
C MET A 501 5.64 32.68 -11.00
N GLU A 502 5.92 33.33 -12.14
CA GLU A 502 5.54 34.72 -12.39
C GLU A 502 4.03 34.91 -12.54
N GLU A 503 3.31 33.91 -13.05
CA GLU A 503 1.84 33.90 -13.10
C GLU A 503 1.22 33.63 -11.73
N VAL A 504 1.76 32.69 -10.94
CA VAL A 504 1.40 32.50 -9.51
C VAL A 504 1.59 33.82 -8.75
N GLN A 505 2.62 34.60 -9.11
CA GLN A 505 2.90 35.91 -8.53
C GLN A 505 2.02 37.03 -9.15
N GLY A 506 1.66 36.95 -10.43
CA GLY A 506 1.00 38.02 -11.20
C GLY A 506 -0.53 38.02 -11.09
N GLU A 507 -1.17 36.85 -11.04
CA GLU A 507 -2.60 36.74 -10.67
C GLU A 507 -2.86 37.28 -9.26
N ALA A 508 -1.82 37.31 -8.43
CA ALA A 508 -1.80 37.88 -7.10
C ALA A 508 -1.88 39.42 -7.06
N PHE A 509 -1.56 40.12 -8.15
CA PHE A 509 -1.49 41.57 -8.17
C PHE A 509 -2.62 42.27 -8.93
N ASN A 510 -3.55 41.53 -9.54
CA ASN A 510 -4.59 42.12 -10.39
C ASN A 510 -6.02 41.99 -9.80
N THR A 511 -6.22 42.63 -8.65
CA THR A 511 -7.56 42.97 -8.15
C THR A 511 -7.70 44.44 -7.77
N GLN A 512 -7.05 45.38 -8.48
CA GLN A 512 -7.46 46.78 -8.49
C GLN A 512 -7.05 47.48 -9.79
N ALA A 513 -7.97 47.56 -10.77
CA ALA A 513 -8.09 48.71 -11.69
C ALA A 513 -9.24 48.50 -12.69
N HIS A 514 -10.47 48.78 -12.29
CA HIS A 514 -11.46 49.34 -13.22
C HIS A 514 -11.88 50.71 -12.67
N PRO A 515 -11.44 51.83 -13.27
CA PRO A 515 -12.11 53.09 -13.05
C PRO A 515 -13.38 53.09 -13.89
N SER A 516 -14.54 53.13 -13.24
CA SER A 516 -15.82 53.43 -13.89
C SER A 516 -15.72 54.75 -14.64
N PRO A 517 -16.15 54.83 -15.92
CA PRO A 517 -16.44 56.11 -16.55
C PRO A 517 -17.83 56.59 -16.12
N ASP A 518 -18.03 57.90 -16.23
CA ASP A 518 -19.28 58.66 -16.06
C ASP A 518 -19.74 58.89 -14.61
N GLY A 519 -20.06 60.09 -14.18
CA GLY A 519 -20.19 61.37 -14.87
C GLY A 519 -20.91 62.32 -13.92
N GLY A 520 -20.26 63.44 -13.59
CA GLY A 520 -20.94 64.57 -12.96
C GLY A 520 -21.63 65.42 -14.02
N ALA A 521 -22.92 65.68 -13.84
CA ALA A 521 -23.63 66.93 -14.13
C ALA A 521 -25.15 66.66 -14.16
N THR A 522 -25.87 66.94 -13.07
CA THR A 522 -26.58 68.21 -12.78
C THR A 522 -27.26 68.10 -11.43
#